data_AF-A0A7Y4WXL7-F1
#
_entry.id   AF-A0A7Y4WXL7-F1
#
_cell.length_a   1.000
_cell.length_b   1.000
_cell.length_c   1.000
_cell.angle_alpha   90.00
_cell.angle_beta   90.00
_cell.angle_gamma   90.00
#
_symmetry.space_group_name_H-M   'P 1'
#
loop_
_entity.id
_entity.type
_entity.pdbx_description
1 polymer ?
#
loop_
_entity_poly.entity_id
_entity_poly.type
_entity_poly.pdbx_seq_one_letter_code
_entity_poly.pdbx_strand_id
1 'polypeptide(L)'
;MALIGAVFAAPLPARSDGATQISGIGTYIGSGACTDLPASYTYIMTGDLAGCVYASVESGRCTQGGAYFETGTETFVGVYNGQPGTFRTNYVFTATYRDCPNFVGEIAGRCQHPIAAGSGTGVFESVRGRYDMMDDVETGNFPFRGHLQF
;
A
#
# COMPACT_ATOMS: atom_id res chain seq x y z
N MET A 1 -0.65 32.29 -48.63
CA MET A 1 -1.42 32.14 -47.38
C MET A 1 -0.84 30.95 -46.63
N ALA A 2 -0.05 31.19 -45.59
CA ALA A 2 0.50 30.15 -44.74
C ALA A 2 -0.25 30.20 -43.40
N LEU A 3 -0.96 29.12 -43.07
CA LEU A 3 -1.67 28.95 -41.80
C LEU A 3 -0.67 28.50 -40.75
N ILE A 4 -0.35 29.38 -39.80
CA ILE A 4 0.44 29.05 -38.62
C ILE A 4 -0.49 28.32 -37.65
N GLY A 5 -0.34 26.99 -37.55
CA GLY A 5 -1.04 26.18 -36.56
C GLY A 5 -0.41 26.36 -35.20
N ALA A 6 -1.14 26.94 -34.26
CA ALA A 6 -0.73 27.03 -32.86
C ALA A 6 -0.91 25.68 -32.17
N VAL A 7 0.19 25.10 -31.68
CA VAL A 7 0.17 23.92 -30.82
C VAL A 7 -0.16 24.37 -29.41
N PHE A 8 -1.36 24.04 -28.92
CA PHE A 8 -1.73 24.26 -27.53
C PHE A 8 -1.04 23.19 -26.67
N ALA A 9 0.04 23.57 -25.98
CA ALA A 9 0.58 22.77 -24.89
C ALA A 9 -0.43 22.83 -23.72
N ALA A 10 -1.00 21.68 -23.36
CA ALA A 10 -1.82 21.59 -22.15
C ALA A 10 -0.92 21.89 -20.92
N PRO A 11 -1.40 22.68 -19.95
CA PRO A 11 -0.64 22.92 -18.73
C PRO A 11 -0.48 21.61 -17.95
N LEU A 12 0.77 21.29 -17.60
CA LEU A 12 1.05 20.21 -16.67
C LEU A 12 0.43 20.54 -15.31
N PRO A 13 -0.16 19.57 -14.59
CA PRO A 13 -0.67 19.80 -13.26
C PRO A 13 0.45 20.35 -12.37
N ALA A 14 0.18 21.48 -11.70
CA ALA A 14 1.10 22.05 -10.74
C ALA A 14 1.33 21.04 -9.61
N ARG A 15 2.58 20.59 -9.44
CA ARG A 15 3.00 19.80 -8.28
C ARG A 15 2.79 20.65 -7.04
N SER A 16 1.85 20.24 -6.19
CA SER A 16 1.84 20.65 -4.79
C SER A 16 3.12 20.11 -4.15
N ASP A 17 4.02 20.99 -3.71
CA ASP A 17 5.25 20.62 -2.99
C ASP A 17 4.94 20.06 -1.58
N GLY A 18 3.66 20.11 -1.17
CA GLY A 18 3.15 19.53 0.07
C GLY A 18 2.76 18.06 -0.09
N ALA A 19 3.00 17.29 0.98
CA ALA A 19 2.57 15.90 1.06
C ALA A 19 1.03 15.80 1.03
N THR A 20 0.49 15.01 0.10
CA THR A 20 -0.95 14.76 -0.07
C THR A 20 -1.39 13.66 0.86
N GLN A 21 -2.39 13.92 1.71
CA GLN A 21 -2.97 12.89 2.56
C GLN A 21 -3.72 11.87 1.71
N ILE A 22 -3.56 10.59 2.05
CA ILE A 22 -4.30 9.48 1.46
C ILE A 22 -4.98 8.64 2.54
N SER A 23 -6.07 7.98 2.18
CA SER A 23 -6.83 7.09 3.04
C SER A 23 -7.65 6.08 2.26
N GLY A 24 -8.06 5.01 2.95
CA GLY A 24 -8.90 3.99 2.37
C GLY A 24 -8.97 2.73 3.23
N ILE A 25 -9.37 1.62 2.61
CA ILE A 25 -9.55 0.31 3.26
C ILE A 25 -8.80 -0.76 2.46
N GLY A 26 -7.96 -1.53 3.16
CA GLY A 26 -7.41 -2.80 2.69
C GLY A 26 -8.29 -3.98 3.13
N THR A 27 -8.49 -4.97 2.27
CA THR A 27 -9.23 -6.19 2.61
C THR A 27 -8.52 -7.41 2.04
N TYR A 28 -8.35 -8.46 2.86
CA TYR A 28 -7.90 -9.75 2.34
C TYR A 28 -8.86 -10.24 1.27
N ILE A 29 -8.30 -10.91 0.27
CA ILE A 29 -9.06 -11.38 -0.87
C ILE A 29 -9.11 -12.91 -0.82
N GLY A 30 -10.22 -13.50 -1.27
CA GLY A 30 -10.34 -14.94 -1.50
C GLY A 30 -9.53 -15.41 -2.71
N SER A 31 -9.50 -16.72 -2.98
CA SER A 31 -8.78 -17.27 -4.14
C SER A 31 -9.25 -16.68 -5.47
N GLY A 32 -8.31 -16.30 -6.36
CA GLY A 32 -8.59 -16.05 -7.79
C GLY A 32 -8.57 -14.58 -8.25
N ALA A 33 -8.27 -13.62 -7.39
CA ALA A 33 -7.94 -12.24 -7.78
C ALA A 33 -6.50 -11.88 -7.35
N CYS A 34 -5.97 -10.76 -7.85
CA CYS A 34 -4.58 -10.34 -7.58
C CYS A 34 -3.59 -11.51 -7.70
N THR A 35 -3.54 -12.14 -8.87
CA THR A 35 -2.72 -13.34 -9.13
C THR A 35 -1.53 -13.07 -10.05
N ASP A 36 -1.29 -11.80 -10.40
CA ASP A 36 -0.32 -11.44 -11.43
C ASP A 36 1.13 -11.57 -10.95
N LEU A 37 1.36 -11.54 -9.64
CA LEU A 37 2.68 -11.60 -9.01
C LEU A 37 2.70 -12.64 -7.88
N PRO A 38 3.86 -13.28 -7.62
CA PRO A 38 4.03 -14.14 -6.46
C PRO A 38 3.95 -13.32 -5.17
N ALA A 39 3.29 -13.86 -4.15
CA ALA A 39 3.16 -13.23 -2.84
C ALA A 39 2.93 -14.31 -1.76
N SER A 40 3.31 -13.99 -0.52
CA SER A 40 2.91 -14.74 0.68
C SER A 40 1.41 -14.60 0.94
N TYR A 41 0.88 -13.39 0.75
CA TYR A 41 -0.54 -13.10 0.79
C TYR A 41 -0.85 -11.88 -0.07
N THR A 42 -2.12 -11.73 -0.46
CA THR A 42 -2.60 -10.60 -1.25
C THR A 42 -3.81 -9.95 -0.61
N TYR A 43 -3.93 -8.64 -0.81
CA TYR A 43 -5.09 -7.87 -0.38
C TYR A 43 -5.42 -6.79 -1.41
N ILE A 44 -6.67 -6.34 -1.43
CA ILE A 44 -7.12 -5.23 -2.29
C ILE A 44 -7.21 -3.98 -1.43
N MET A 45 -6.74 -2.87 -1.99
CA MET A 45 -6.97 -1.54 -1.44
C MET A 45 -8.08 -0.83 -2.21
N THR A 46 -8.88 -0.05 -1.49
CA THR A 46 -9.90 0.87 -2.03
C THR A 46 -9.76 2.24 -1.36
N GLY A 47 -10.27 3.30 -1.98
CA GLY A 47 -10.09 4.68 -1.52
C GLY A 47 -9.17 5.46 -2.44
N ASP A 48 -8.27 6.27 -1.88
CA ASP A 48 -7.33 7.08 -2.67
C ASP A 48 -6.34 6.21 -3.46
N LEU A 49 -5.94 5.08 -2.89
CA LEU A 49 -5.21 4.01 -3.56
C LEU A 49 -6.17 2.85 -3.82
N ALA A 50 -6.39 2.52 -5.09
CA ALA A 50 -7.25 1.41 -5.49
C ALA A 50 -6.48 0.40 -6.33
N GLY A 51 -6.38 -0.85 -5.87
CA GLY A 51 -5.59 -1.86 -6.57
C GLY A 51 -5.24 -3.08 -5.72
N CYS A 52 -4.36 -3.91 -6.27
CA CYS A 52 -3.84 -5.10 -5.61
C CYS A 52 -2.54 -4.80 -4.87
N VAL A 53 -2.39 -5.39 -3.69
CA VAL A 53 -1.11 -5.46 -2.98
C VAL A 53 -0.66 -6.90 -2.87
N TYR A 54 0.61 -7.10 -3.21
CA TYR A 54 1.29 -8.38 -3.20
C TYR A 54 2.36 -8.36 -2.12
N ALA A 55 2.09 -8.98 -0.97
CA ALA A 55 2.99 -8.96 0.18
C ALA A 55 3.93 -10.17 0.17
N SER A 56 5.21 -9.94 0.37
CA SER A 56 6.25 -10.96 0.56
C SER A 56 6.79 -10.85 1.97
N VAL A 57 6.53 -11.85 2.80
CA VAL A 57 7.05 -11.93 4.17
C VAL A 57 8.53 -12.33 4.11
N GLU A 58 9.38 -11.55 4.79
CA GLU A 58 10.82 -11.80 4.86
C GLU A 58 11.24 -12.35 6.22
N SER A 59 10.65 -11.84 7.30
CA SER A 59 10.89 -12.36 8.64
C SER A 59 9.66 -12.20 9.52
N GLY A 60 9.45 -13.15 10.42
CA GLY A 60 8.37 -13.13 11.40
C GLY A 60 8.85 -13.75 12.70
N ARG A 61 8.47 -13.15 13.84
CA ARG A 61 8.80 -13.70 15.17
C ARG A 61 7.65 -13.50 16.14
N CYS A 62 7.41 -14.55 16.92
CA CYS A 62 6.50 -14.55 18.04
C CYS A 62 7.26 -14.54 19.36
N THR A 63 6.66 -13.92 20.37
CA THR A 63 7.08 -14.05 21.77
C THR A 63 6.08 -14.92 22.54
N GLN A 64 6.51 -15.48 23.67
CA GLN A 64 5.62 -16.26 24.56
C GLN A 64 4.45 -15.43 25.10
N GLY A 65 4.59 -14.10 25.16
CA GLY A 65 3.53 -13.17 25.59
C GLY A 65 2.53 -12.79 24.49
N GLY A 66 2.59 -13.42 23.31
CA GLY A 66 1.66 -13.16 22.21
C GLY A 66 2.04 -11.99 21.30
N ALA A 67 3.11 -11.25 21.62
CA ALA A 67 3.59 -10.18 20.74
C ALA A 67 4.21 -10.79 19.47
N TYR A 68 3.82 -10.25 18.32
CA TYR A 68 4.27 -10.61 16.99
C TYR A 68 4.95 -9.44 16.30
N PHE A 69 6.00 -9.74 15.54
CA PHE A 69 6.71 -8.78 14.70
C PHE A 69 7.04 -9.43 13.37
N GLU A 70 6.66 -8.78 12.27
CA GLU A 70 6.90 -9.21 10.89
C GLU A 70 7.49 -8.06 10.08
N THR A 71 8.39 -8.41 9.15
CA THR A 71 8.90 -7.50 8.14
C THR A 71 8.79 -8.14 6.78
N GLY A 72 8.63 -7.30 5.77
CA GLY A 72 8.72 -7.76 4.40
C GLY A 72 8.64 -6.63 3.40
N THR A 73 8.34 -6.99 2.17
CA THR A 73 8.12 -6.03 1.10
C THR A 73 6.77 -6.24 0.47
N GLU A 74 6.17 -5.16 -0.05
CA GLU A 74 4.96 -5.29 -0.86
C GLU A 74 5.15 -4.60 -2.21
N THR A 75 4.39 -5.09 -3.19
CA THR A 75 4.21 -4.40 -4.47
C THR A 75 2.76 -3.98 -4.59
N PHE A 76 2.51 -2.68 -4.69
CA PHE A 76 1.20 -2.14 -5.05
C PHE A 76 1.09 -2.06 -6.58
N VAL A 77 -0.02 -2.56 -7.12
CA VAL A 77 -0.39 -2.45 -8.55
C VAL A 77 -1.81 -1.93 -8.61
N GLY A 78 -1.99 -0.71 -9.11
CA GLY A 78 -3.30 -0.09 -9.07
C GLY A 78 -3.34 1.31 -9.67
N VAL A 79 -4.26 2.11 -9.16
CA VAL A 79 -4.51 3.48 -9.60
C VAL A 79 -4.47 4.47 -8.44
N TYR A 80 -4.06 5.69 -8.75
CA TYR A 80 -4.18 6.88 -7.91
C TYR A 80 -4.77 8.01 -8.76
N ASN A 81 -5.85 8.63 -8.30
CA ASN A 81 -6.64 9.61 -9.08
C ASN A 81 -6.99 9.12 -10.50
N GLY A 82 -7.33 7.83 -10.62
CA GLY A 82 -7.70 7.19 -11.88
C GLY A 82 -6.53 6.92 -12.84
N GLN A 83 -5.30 7.26 -12.48
CA GLN A 83 -4.11 7.01 -13.29
C GLN A 83 -3.38 5.76 -12.79
N PRO A 84 -2.96 4.84 -13.69
CA PRO A 84 -2.30 3.60 -13.29
C PRO A 84 -0.84 3.81 -12.89
N GLY A 85 -0.36 2.93 -12.03
CA GLY A 85 1.05 2.82 -11.68
C GLY A 85 1.31 1.75 -10.63
N THR A 86 2.58 1.59 -10.30
CA THR A 86 3.03 0.67 -9.24
C THR A 86 4.01 1.38 -8.31
N PHE A 87 4.19 0.86 -7.10
CA PHE A 87 5.32 1.18 -6.23
C PHE A 87 5.56 0.01 -5.27
N ARG A 88 6.70 0.02 -4.58
CA ARG A 88 7.00 -0.94 -3.51
C ARG A 88 7.04 -0.28 -2.14
N THR A 89 6.79 -1.07 -1.11
CA THR A 89 6.96 -0.70 0.29
C THR A 89 7.89 -1.70 0.97
N ASN A 90 8.51 -1.26 2.07
CA ASN A 90 9.24 -2.13 2.99
C ASN A 90 8.50 -2.10 4.33
N TYR A 91 7.56 -3.03 4.53
CA TYR A 91 6.64 -2.92 5.64
C TYR A 91 7.19 -3.48 6.95
N VAL A 92 6.67 -2.96 8.05
CA VAL A 92 6.86 -3.49 9.40
C VAL A 92 5.51 -3.67 10.05
N PHE A 93 5.17 -4.91 10.37
CA PHE A 93 3.94 -5.27 11.06
C PHE A 93 4.23 -5.64 12.53
N THR A 94 3.37 -5.15 13.41
CA THR A 94 3.39 -5.50 14.83
C THR A 94 1.99 -5.83 15.29
N ALA A 95 1.84 -6.95 15.98
CA ALA A 95 0.55 -7.38 16.49
C ALA A 95 0.66 -8.04 17.86
N THR A 96 -0.49 -8.22 18.48
CA THR A 96 -0.65 -9.06 19.67
C THR A 96 -1.70 -10.11 19.37
N TYR A 97 -1.36 -11.38 19.55
CA TYR A 97 -2.26 -12.53 19.40
C TYR A 97 -2.48 -13.21 20.74
N ARG A 98 -3.66 -13.83 20.90
CA ARG A 98 -3.90 -14.76 22.03
C ARG A 98 -3.02 -16.00 21.92
N ASP A 99 -2.83 -16.50 20.70
CA ASP A 99 -1.94 -17.60 20.39
C ASP A 99 -1.14 -17.28 19.11
N CYS A 100 0.03 -16.69 19.31
CA CYS A 100 0.88 -16.20 18.23
C CYS A 100 1.44 -17.32 17.33
N PRO A 101 1.95 -18.45 17.84
CA PRO A 101 2.41 -19.56 17.01
C PRO A 101 1.38 -20.09 15.99
N ASN A 102 0.10 -19.98 16.30
CA ASN A 102 -1.00 -20.42 15.43
C ASN A 102 -1.78 -19.25 14.78
N PHE A 103 -1.36 -18.00 15.02
CA PHE A 103 -2.04 -16.78 14.56
C PHE A 103 -3.53 -16.73 14.93
N VAL A 104 -3.89 -17.24 16.12
CA VAL A 104 -5.28 -17.29 16.57
C VAL A 104 -5.60 -16.13 17.51
N GLY A 105 -6.73 -15.49 17.24
CA GLY A 105 -7.31 -14.46 18.11
C GLY A 105 -6.43 -13.24 18.19
N GLU A 106 -6.24 -12.57 17.05
CA GLU A 106 -5.60 -11.26 17.03
C GLU A 106 -6.36 -10.29 17.96
N ILE A 107 -5.60 -9.54 18.76
CA ILE A 107 -6.12 -8.54 19.68
C ILE A 107 -5.97 -7.15 19.08
N ALA A 108 -4.82 -6.88 18.44
CA ALA A 108 -4.55 -5.65 17.71
C ALA A 108 -3.35 -5.85 16.79
N GLY A 109 -3.45 -5.33 15.56
CA GLY A 109 -2.39 -5.28 14.57
C GLY A 109 -2.18 -3.85 14.07
N ARG A 110 -0.94 -3.53 13.69
CA ARG A 110 -0.61 -2.30 12.98
C ARG A 110 0.57 -2.52 12.06
N CYS A 111 0.54 -1.87 10.91
CA CYS A 111 1.58 -1.95 9.92
C CYS A 111 2.03 -0.57 9.47
N GLN A 112 3.33 -0.41 9.23
CA GLN A 112 3.92 0.78 8.64
C GLN A 112 4.44 0.42 7.25
N HIS A 113 4.10 1.23 6.24
CA HIS A 113 4.42 0.96 4.84
C HIS A 113 5.19 2.13 4.22
N PRO A 114 6.47 2.32 4.59
CA PRO A 114 7.31 3.30 3.92
C PRO A 114 7.52 2.90 2.46
N ILE A 115 7.32 3.86 1.56
CA ILE A 115 7.52 3.65 0.13
C ILE A 115 9.02 3.51 -0.16
N ALA A 116 9.39 2.45 -0.87
CA ALA A 116 10.75 2.22 -1.30
C ALA A 116 11.17 3.27 -2.33
N ALA A 117 12.27 3.97 -2.07
CA ALA A 117 12.76 5.05 -2.92
C ALA A 117 13.02 4.57 -4.36
N GLY A 118 12.51 5.32 -5.35
CA GLY A 118 12.72 5.02 -6.76
C GLY A 118 12.00 3.77 -7.27
N SER A 119 11.10 3.17 -6.48
CA SER A 119 10.36 1.97 -6.87
C SER A 119 9.11 2.24 -7.73
N GLY A 120 8.71 3.50 -7.83
CA GLY A 120 7.45 3.87 -8.44
C GLY A 120 7.49 3.89 -9.98
N THR A 121 6.35 3.61 -10.59
CA THR A 121 6.13 3.66 -12.05
C THR A 121 4.81 4.34 -12.40
N GLY A 122 4.65 4.82 -13.63
CA GLY A 122 3.43 5.52 -14.06
C GLY A 122 3.17 6.78 -13.23
N VAL A 123 1.97 6.91 -12.67
CA VAL A 123 1.63 8.05 -11.78
C VAL A 123 2.56 8.15 -10.55
N PHE A 124 3.30 7.08 -10.23
CA PHE A 124 4.18 6.98 -9.06
C PHE A 124 5.67 7.15 -9.34
N GLU A 125 6.13 7.51 -10.55
CA GLU A 125 7.58 7.56 -10.93
C GLU A 125 8.53 8.33 -9.99
N SER A 126 8.01 9.13 -9.06
CA SER A 126 8.78 9.92 -8.09
C SER A 126 8.21 9.84 -6.67
N VAL A 127 7.25 8.94 -6.45
CA VAL A 127 6.48 8.91 -5.21
C VAL A 127 7.39 8.62 -4.02
N ARG A 128 7.16 9.37 -2.95
CA ARG A 128 7.75 9.18 -1.63
C ARG A 128 6.63 9.25 -0.61
N GLY A 129 6.93 8.77 0.60
CA GLY A 129 6.02 8.88 1.73
C GLY A 129 5.81 7.56 2.43
N ARG A 130 4.68 7.47 3.13
CA ARG A 130 4.31 6.33 3.96
C ARG A 130 2.80 6.31 4.15
N TYR A 131 2.23 5.12 4.20
CA TYR A 131 0.94 4.90 4.82
C TYR A 131 1.07 3.90 5.95
N ASP A 132 0.17 4.00 6.92
CA ASP A 132 0.08 3.12 8.07
C ASP A 132 -1.30 2.45 8.04
N MET A 133 -1.33 1.17 8.37
CA MET A 133 -2.54 0.36 8.52
C MET A 133 -2.74 0.00 9.99
N MET A 134 -3.99 -0.04 10.41
CA MET A 134 -4.39 -0.62 11.69
C MET A 134 -5.41 -1.70 11.41
N ASP A 135 -5.27 -2.85 12.05
CA ASP A 135 -6.16 -3.97 11.78
C ASP A 135 -7.44 -3.78 12.57
N ASP A 136 -8.56 -3.77 11.86
CA ASP A 136 -9.89 -3.86 12.45
C ASP A 136 -10.23 -5.34 12.58
N VAL A 137 -9.90 -5.89 13.75
CA VAL A 137 -10.13 -7.31 14.08
C VAL A 137 -11.61 -7.69 14.12
N GLU A 138 -12.52 -6.73 14.28
CA GLU A 138 -13.97 -7.00 14.31
C GLU A 138 -14.52 -7.16 12.89
N THR A 139 -14.07 -6.30 11.97
CA THR A 139 -14.57 -6.28 10.59
C THR A 139 -13.68 -7.01 9.59
N GLY A 140 -12.47 -7.41 9.99
CA GLY A 140 -11.53 -8.15 9.17
C GLY A 140 -10.91 -7.33 8.03
N ASN A 141 -10.75 -6.02 8.22
CA ASN A 141 -10.15 -5.11 7.24
C ASN A 141 -9.03 -4.24 7.86
N PHE A 142 -8.34 -3.49 7.01
CA PHE A 142 -7.18 -2.68 7.37
C PHE A 142 -7.39 -1.24 6.91
N PRO A 143 -8.05 -0.37 7.71
CA PRO A 143 -8.12 1.03 7.38
C PRO A 143 -6.72 1.62 7.32
N PHE A 144 -6.40 2.29 6.20
CA PHE A 144 -5.09 2.90 6.00
C PHE A 144 -5.20 4.42 5.92
N ARG A 145 -4.15 5.09 6.39
CA ARG A 145 -3.96 6.54 6.22
C ARG A 145 -2.48 6.83 6.03
N GLY A 146 -2.18 7.85 5.24
CA GLY A 146 -0.80 8.16 4.91
C GLY A 146 -0.63 9.49 4.21
N HIS A 147 0.59 9.71 3.74
CA HIS A 147 0.93 10.87 2.92
C HIS A 147 1.82 10.45 1.76
N LEU A 148 1.50 10.96 0.56
CA LEU A 148 2.30 10.82 -0.66
C LEU A 148 2.91 12.17 -1.04
N GLN A 149 4.14 12.16 -1.50
CA GLN A 149 4.82 13.34 -2.06
C GLN A 149 5.40 12.97 -3.43
N PHE A 150 5.32 13.88 -4.40
CA PHE A 150 5.70 13.67 -5.79
C PHE A 150 6.66 14.74 -6.29
#